data_AF-A0A922WK14-F1
#
_entry.id   AF-A0A922WK14-F1
#
_cell.length_a   1.000
_cell.length_b   1.000
_cell.length_c   1.000
_cell.angle_alpha   90.00
_cell.angle_beta   90.00
_cell.angle_gamma   90.00
#
_symmetry.space_group_name_H-M   'P 1'
#
loop_
_entity.id
_entity.type
_entity.pdbx_description
1 polymer ?
#
loop_
_entity_poly.entity_id
_entity_poly.type
_entity_poly.pdbx_seq_one_letter_code
_entity_poly.pdbx_strand_id
1 'polypeptide(L)'
;MITRTLRREFFMKRRLLPLLLVLLTVTPPVIFAEEFPSNPLSRLDRCDVVDAFQISDLVFVFRTSQLPKDAEIQTEMSKLIPAGNAADLAEPHGDILILTEQFLGFSTSLKLASASAINSQNGFYWKITWICLPEEINSSGVPYRFHAMVKPDGRLMIPECHLCCETTLEDFEDGTVASDRKRGPSPMFFSALSFADLKQSKEEASLHGDEIQNIATKTLREFIEKNIPDRPTFPYRFRSQSIIELPVGMIDKHRIQYQKVWAVDFIPRDCPADSILEMKPFTVWVTPDGFPSTLSLQRWKAENRRSEVVAGGK
;
A
#
# COMPACT_ATOMS: atom_id res chain seq x y z
N MET A 1 -54.20 67.30 -20.46
CA MET A 1 -54.56 65.91 -20.79
C MET A 1 -53.91 65.03 -19.72
N ILE A 2 -54.58 64.61 -18.64
CA ILE A 2 -55.74 63.69 -18.55
C ILE A 2 -55.40 62.44 -19.41
N THR A 3 -55.03 61.27 -18.87
CA THR A 3 -55.75 60.44 -17.88
C THR A 3 -54.85 59.48 -17.09
N ARG A 4 -55.21 59.31 -15.81
CA ARG A 4 -55.02 58.11 -14.97
C ARG A 4 -55.66 56.86 -15.56
N THR A 5 -55.17 55.67 -15.20
CA THR A 5 -55.84 54.48 -14.59
C THR A 5 -55.11 53.18 -15.01
N LEU A 6 -55.06 52.05 -14.30
CA LEU A 6 -55.72 51.52 -13.10
C LEU A 6 -54.90 50.31 -12.58
N ARG A 7 -55.01 50.07 -11.28
CA ARG A 7 -54.60 48.88 -10.51
C ARG A 7 -55.11 47.56 -11.10
N ARG A 8 -54.38 46.47 -10.84
CA ARG A 8 -54.99 45.22 -10.33
C ARG A 8 -54.00 44.46 -9.43
N GLU A 9 -54.33 44.48 -8.15
CA GLU A 9 -53.89 43.51 -7.16
C GLU A 9 -54.51 42.14 -7.49
N PHE A 10 -53.74 41.07 -7.34
CA PHE A 10 -54.30 39.75 -7.02
C PHE A 10 -53.47 39.13 -5.90
N PHE A 11 -54.06 39.16 -4.72
CA PHE A 11 -53.73 38.32 -3.58
C PHE A 11 -54.17 36.88 -3.90
N MET A 12 -53.30 35.89 -3.69
CA MET A 12 -53.74 34.63 -3.07
C MET A 12 -52.59 33.95 -2.32
N LYS A 13 -52.80 33.87 -1.00
CA LYS A 13 -52.15 32.98 -0.04
C LYS A 13 -52.44 31.51 -0.38
N ARG A 14 -51.47 30.61 -0.20
CA ARG A 14 -51.60 29.23 0.36
C ARG A 14 -50.18 28.62 0.44
N ARG A 15 -49.60 28.55 1.64
CA ARG A 15 -49.55 27.42 2.59
C ARG A 15 -48.32 26.51 2.39
N LEU A 16 -47.51 26.44 3.45
CA LEU A 16 -46.44 25.48 3.72
C LEU A 16 -46.91 24.02 3.57
N LEU A 17 -46.06 23.14 3.04
CA LEU A 17 -45.32 22.13 3.83
C LEU A 17 -44.21 21.47 2.96
N PRO A 18 -43.14 20.92 3.59
CA PRO A 18 -41.93 20.39 2.95
C PRO A 18 -42.12 18.95 2.49
N LEU A 19 -41.27 18.42 1.60
CA LEU A 19 -40.72 17.06 1.65
C LEU A 19 -39.76 16.80 0.47
N LEU A 20 -38.76 15.96 0.78
CA LEU A 20 -37.91 15.15 -0.08
C LEU A 20 -36.69 15.78 -0.78
N LEU A 21 -35.54 15.52 -0.15
CA LEU A 21 -34.29 15.09 -0.78
C LEU A 21 -34.54 14.28 -2.06
N VAL A 22 -33.89 14.69 -3.15
CA VAL A 22 -33.29 13.76 -4.12
C VAL A 22 -31.89 14.29 -4.43
N LEU A 23 -30.88 13.60 -3.91
CA LEU A 23 -29.50 13.73 -4.37
C LEU A 23 -29.47 13.34 -5.86
N LEU A 24 -29.21 14.29 -6.75
CA LEU A 24 -28.79 14.01 -8.11
C LEU A 24 -27.26 13.92 -8.11
N THR A 25 -26.72 12.77 -7.69
CA THR A 25 -25.35 12.39 -8.04
C THR A 25 -25.34 11.99 -9.51
N VAL A 26 -24.94 12.91 -10.39
CA VAL A 26 -24.58 12.59 -11.77
C VAL A 26 -23.20 11.94 -11.73
N THR A 27 -23.15 10.63 -11.50
CA THR A 27 -21.96 9.83 -11.79
C THR A 27 -22.02 9.43 -13.27
N PRO A 28 -21.02 9.75 -14.11
CA PRO A 28 -20.94 9.12 -15.43
C PRO A 28 -20.75 7.61 -15.26
N PRO A 29 -21.26 6.78 -16.19
CA PRO A 29 -21.12 5.34 -16.14
C PRO A 29 -19.65 4.99 -16.29
N VAL A 30 -19.03 4.53 -15.20
CA VAL A 30 -17.72 3.88 -15.25
C VAL A 30 -17.96 2.51 -15.88
N ILE A 31 -17.62 2.40 -17.17
CA ILE A 31 -17.61 1.14 -17.90
C ILE A 31 -16.50 0.27 -17.30
N PHE A 32 -16.88 -0.89 -16.76
CA PHE A 32 -15.95 -1.90 -16.27
C PHE A 32 -15.25 -2.62 -17.42
N ALA A 33 -13.93 -2.76 -17.31
CA ALA A 33 -13.07 -3.78 -17.90
C ALA A 33 -11.71 -3.64 -17.16
N GLU A 34 -11.02 -4.65 -16.64
CA GLU A 34 -11.07 -6.10 -16.77
C GLU A 34 -10.97 -6.75 -15.38
N GLU A 35 -11.40 -8.00 -15.30
CA GLU A 35 -11.19 -8.89 -14.16
C GLU A 35 -9.69 -8.98 -13.81
N PHE A 36 -9.29 -8.45 -12.66
CA PHE A 36 -8.10 -8.95 -12.00
C PHE A 36 -8.29 -10.45 -11.71
N PRO A 37 -7.25 -11.29 -11.85
CA PRO A 37 -7.36 -12.69 -11.53
C PRO A 37 -7.85 -12.84 -10.09
N SER A 38 -9.03 -13.44 -9.93
CA SER A 38 -9.59 -13.98 -8.69
C SER A 38 -9.02 -13.39 -7.39
N ASN A 39 -9.61 -12.29 -6.95
CA ASN A 39 -9.62 -11.79 -5.58
C ASN A 39 -8.61 -12.44 -4.59
N PRO A 40 -7.38 -11.88 -4.41
CA PRO A 40 -6.46 -12.33 -3.36
C PRO A 40 -7.00 -12.08 -1.93
N LEU A 41 -8.16 -11.42 -1.79
CA LEU A 41 -8.83 -11.15 -0.50
C LEU A 41 -9.36 -12.42 0.20
N SER A 42 -9.47 -13.57 -0.48
CA SER A 42 -9.92 -14.83 0.16
C SER A 42 -8.95 -15.41 1.20
N ARG A 43 -7.78 -14.80 1.39
CA ARG A 43 -6.76 -15.20 2.37
C ARG A 43 -6.52 -14.18 3.49
N LEU A 44 -7.29 -13.08 3.52
CA LEU A 44 -7.20 -12.09 4.61
C LEU A 44 -7.56 -12.72 5.95
N ASP A 45 -8.54 -13.62 6.02
CA ASP A 45 -8.95 -14.28 7.27
C ASP A 45 -7.83 -15.06 7.98
N ARG A 46 -6.74 -15.40 7.27
CA ARG A 46 -5.57 -16.10 7.83
C ARG A 46 -4.42 -15.16 8.20
N CYS A 47 -4.59 -13.86 7.97
CA CYS A 47 -3.59 -12.83 8.23
C CYS A 47 -4.21 -11.75 9.12
N ASP A 48 -3.43 -11.13 10.01
CA ASP A 48 -3.90 -9.98 10.79
C ASP A 48 -4.01 -8.72 9.90
N VAL A 49 -4.92 -8.74 8.91
CA VAL A 49 -5.11 -7.68 7.91
C VAL A 49 -6.60 -7.44 7.62
N VAL A 50 -7.02 -6.19 7.78
CA VAL A 50 -8.40 -5.72 7.57
C VAL A 50 -8.58 -5.16 6.16
N ASP A 51 -7.57 -4.46 5.64
CA ASP A 51 -7.57 -3.90 4.29
C ASP A 51 -6.12 -3.77 3.80
N ALA A 52 -5.91 -3.90 2.49
CA ALA A 52 -4.59 -3.73 1.89
C ALA A 52 -4.72 -3.23 0.45
N PHE A 53 -3.75 -2.42 0.03
CA PHE A 53 -3.65 -1.93 -1.34
C PHE A 53 -2.19 -1.83 -1.76
N GLN A 54 -1.95 -1.90 -3.07
CA GLN A 54 -0.61 -1.92 -3.65
C GLN A 54 -0.48 -0.82 -4.71
N ILE A 55 0.68 -0.18 -4.74
CA ILE A 55 1.09 0.77 -5.77
C ILE A 55 2.52 0.43 -6.16
N SER A 56 2.71 -0.12 -7.37
CA SER A 56 4.02 -0.63 -7.80
C SER A 56 4.58 -1.60 -6.74
N ASP A 57 5.83 -1.44 -6.31
CA ASP A 57 6.46 -2.24 -5.25
C ASP A 57 6.07 -1.81 -3.82
N LEU A 58 5.23 -0.79 -3.65
CA LEU A 58 4.73 -0.35 -2.35
C LEU A 58 3.46 -1.10 -1.97
N VAL A 59 3.43 -1.62 -0.75
CA VAL A 59 2.28 -2.34 -0.20
C VAL A 59 1.84 -1.67 1.09
N PHE A 60 0.59 -1.26 1.13
CA PHE A 60 -0.04 -0.60 2.26
C PHE A 60 -1.00 -1.56 2.95
N VAL A 61 -0.92 -1.67 4.29
CA VAL A 61 -1.63 -2.69 5.07
C VAL A 61 -2.27 -2.06 6.30
N PHE A 62 -3.56 -2.31 6.50
CA PHE A 62 -4.26 -2.08 7.76
C PHE A 62 -4.38 -3.39 8.54
N ARG A 63 -3.85 -3.44 9.76
CA ARG A 63 -3.90 -4.63 10.63
C ARG A 63 -5.01 -4.54 11.66
N THR A 64 -5.52 -5.67 12.13
CA THR A 64 -6.54 -5.69 13.21
C THR A 64 -5.95 -5.13 14.50
N SER A 65 -4.65 -5.36 14.75
CA SER A 65 -3.92 -4.77 15.87
C SER A 65 -3.92 -3.23 15.93
N GLN A 66 -4.20 -2.54 14.80
CA GLN A 66 -4.36 -1.09 14.77
C GLN A 66 -5.77 -0.62 15.22
N LEU A 67 -6.72 -1.54 15.28
CA LEU A 67 -8.04 -1.28 15.85
C LEU A 67 -7.92 -1.15 17.38
N PRO A 68 -8.64 -0.21 18.02
CA PRO A 68 -8.67 -0.10 19.48
C PRO A 68 -9.12 -1.43 20.10
N LYS A 69 -8.42 -1.91 21.14
CA LYS A 69 -8.79 -3.18 21.81
C LYS A 69 -9.96 -3.04 22.78
N ASP A 70 -10.16 -1.84 23.34
CA ASP A 70 -11.12 -1.61 24.43
C ASP A 70 -11.79 -0.24 24.31
N ALA A 71 -12.74 -0.07 23.40
CA ALA A 71 -13.66 1.06 23.46
C ALA A 71 -15.05 0.52 23.76
N GLU A 72 -15.66 0.96 24.87
CA GLU A 72 -17.09 0.76 25.09
C GLU A 72 -17.84 1.23 23.84
N ILE A 73 -18.66 0.33 23.28
CA ILE A 73 -19.46 0.58 22.08
C ILE A 73 -20.41 1.74 22.40
N GLN A 74 -20.04 2.95 22.00
CA GLN A 74 -20.92 4.12 22.10
C GLN A 74 -20.72 5.05 20.90
N THR A 75 -21.15 4.61 19.71
CA THR A 75 -21.30 5.54 18.59
C THR A 75 -22.72 5.52 18.08
N GLU A 76 -23.55 6.37 18.69
CA GLU A 76 -24.69 6.94 17.98
C GLU A 76 -24.18 7.59 16.69
N MET A 77 -24.90 7.42 15.57
CA MET A 77 -24.53 8.08 14.29
C MET A 77 -24.40 9.60 14.43
N SER A 78 -25.04 10.21 15.44
CA SER A 78 -24.94 11.62 15.79
C SER A 78 -23.51 12.08 16.12
N LYS A 79 -22.62 11.15 16.50
CA LYS A 79 -21.22 11.42 16.85
C LYS A 79 -20.23 11.21 15.69
N LEU A 80 -20.70 10.77 14.52
CA LEU A 80 -19.85 10.68 13.34
C LEU A 80 -19.47 12.09 12.87
N ILE A 81 -18.18 12.34 12.74
CA ILE A 81 -17.70 13.54 12.07
C ILE A 81 -18.26 13.61 10.63
N PRO A 82 -18.54 14.81 10.11
CA PRO A 82 -18.98 14.96 8.72
C PRO A 82 -18.00 14.35 7.73
N ALA A 83 -18.52 13.77 6.64
CA ALA A 83 -17.69 13.09 5.63
C ALA A 83 -16.62 14.00 5.00
N GLY A 84 -16.92 15.30 4.81
CA GLY A 84 -15.96 16.29 4.32
C GLY A 84 -14.76 16.43 5.26
N ASN A 85 -15.02 16.66 6.55
CA ASN A 85 -13.96 16.74 7.55
C ASN A 85 -13.16 15.44 7.65
N ALA A 86 -13.81 14.29 7.51
CA ALA A 86 -13.14 13.00 7.49
C ALA A 86 -12.23 12.86 6.25
N ALA A 87 -12.68 13.34 5.09
CA ALA A 87 -11.88 13.37 3.87
C ALA A 87 -10.65 14.26 4.03
N ASP A 88 -10.82 15.50 4.51
CA ASP A 88 -9.73 16.45 4.72
C ASP A 88 -8.67 15.90 5.69
N LEU A 89 -9.10 15.24 6.77
CA LEU A 89 -8.21 14.59 7.73
C LEU A 89 -7.45 13.39 7.14
N ALA A 90 -8.01 12.76 6.11
CA ALA A 90 -7.52 11.53 5.51
C ALA A 90 -6.79 11.76 4.19
N GLU A 91 -6.57 13.01 3.79
CA GLU A 91 -5.78 13.35 2.62
C GLU A 91 -4.33 12.85 2.81
N PRO A 92 -3.77 12.09 1.85
CA PRO A 92 -2.38 11.63 1.92
C PRO A 92 -1.40 12.77 2.14
N HIS A 93 -0.48 12.58 3.09
CA HIS A 93 0.60 13.53 3.32
C HIS A 93 1.56 13.61 2.13
N GLY A 94 2.29 14.73 2.02
CA GLY A 94 3.20 15.00 0.90
C GLY A 94 4.34 13.99 0.75
N ASP A 95 4.81 13.38 1.83
CA ASP A 95 5.81 12.29 1.80
C ASP A 95 5.26 11.04 1.10
N ILE A 96 4.01 10.66 1.35
CA ILE A 96 3.34 9.55 0.68
C ILE A 96 3.16 9.85 -0.82
N LEU A 97 2.80 11.08 -1.17
CA LEU A 97 2.68 11.48 -2.59
C LEU A 97 4.02 11.36 -3.32
N ILE A 98 5.08 11.94 -2.76
CA ILE A 98 6.41 11.90 -3.37
C ILE A 98 6.93 10.46 -3.44
N LEU A 99 6.67 9.66 -2.41
CA LEU A 99 6.96 8.22 -2.44
C LEU A 99 6.26 7.54 -3.62
N THR A 100 4.97 7.83 -3.81
CA THR A 100 4.15 7.23 -4.87
C THR A 100 4.68 7.61 -6.24
N GLU A 101 4.92 8.89 -6.47
CA GLU A 101 5.43 9.41 -7.74
C GLU A 101 6.80 8.82 -8.09
N GLN A 102 7.68 8.64 -7.10
CA GLN A 102 8.98 7.99 -7.29
C GLN A 102 8.83 6.55 -7.82
N PHE A 103 7.85 5.79 -7.33
CA PHE A 103 7.62 4.40 -7.76
C PHE A 103 6.76 4.26 -9.01
N LEU A 104 5.99 5.28 -9.36
CA LEU A 104 5.21 5.34 -10.59
C LEU A 104 5.99 5.92 -11.77
N GLY A 105 6.98 6.77 -11.49
CA GLY A 105 7.78 7.45 -12.51
C GLY A 105 7.09 8.66 -13.17
N PHE A 106 5.99 9.15 -12.60
CA PHE A 106 5.26 10.32 -13.09
C PHE A 106 4.51 11.04 -11.95
N SER A 107 4.21 12.32 -12.15
CA SER A 107 3.46 13.15 -11.20
C SER A 107 1.98 12.78 -11.15
N THR A 108 1.38 12.88 -9.96
CA THR A 108 -0.01 12.48 -9.73
C THR A 108 -0.81 13.54 -8.98
N SER A 109 -2.04 13.74 -9.43
CA SER A 109 -3.06 14.50 -8.70
C SER A 109 -3.95 13.57 -7.89
N LEU A 110 -4.41 14.03 -6.73
CA LEU A 110 -5.37 13.31 -5.90
C LEU A 110 -6.80 13.76 -6.20
N LYS A 111 -7.70 12.78 -6.30
CA LYS A 111 -9.13 13.00 -6.36
C LYS A 111 -9.84 12.15 -5.33
N LEU A 112 -10.67 12.78 -4.50
CA LEU A 112 -11.54 12.06 -3.58
C LEU A 112 -12.52 11.19 -4.39
N ALA A 113 -12.47 9.89 -4.18
CA ALA A 113 -13.33 8.91 -4.86
C ALA A 113 -14.58 8.61 -4.05
N SER A 114 -14.39 8.31 -2.77
CA SER A 114 -15.49 7.95 -1.88
C SER A 114 -15.13 8.16 -0.42
N ALA A 115 -16.14 8.51 0.37
CA ALA A 115 -16.13 8.44 1.83
C ALA A 115 -17.27 7.50 2.24
N SER A 116 -16.94 6.37 2.84
CA SER A 116 -17.92 5.34 3.21
C SER A 116 -17.82 5.00 4.69
N ALA A 117 -18.95 5.04 5.39
CA ALA A 117 -19.03 4.60 6.77
C ALA A 117 -19.03 3.07 6.84
N ILE A 118 -18.04 2.49 7.51
CA ILE A 118 -17.93 1.05 7.77
C ILE A 118 -18.30 0.81 9.22
N ASN A 119 -19.27 -0.07 9.44
CA ASN A 119 -19.60 -0.54 10.77
C ASN A 119 -18.60 -1.63 11.20
N SER A 120 -18.04 -1.49 12.40
CA SER A 120 -17.13 -2.46 13.02
C SER A 120 -17.56 -2.68 14.47
N GLN A 121 -16.97 -3.68 15.14
CA GLN A 121 -17.29 -4.03 16.53
C GLN A 121 -17.17 -2.84 17.49
N ASN A 122 -16.29 -1.88 17.17
CA ASN A 122 -15.99 -0.73 17.99
C ASN A 122 -16.64 0.58 17.48
N GLY A 123 -17.65 0.48 16.61
CA GLY A 123 -18.38 1.63 16.06
C GLY A 123 -18.20 1.86 14.56
N PHE A 124 -18.61 3.04 14.10
CA PHE A 124 -18.51 3.45 12.71
C PHE A 124 -17.18 4.15 12.41
N TYR A 125 -16.52 3.73 11.35
CA TYR A 125 -15.28 4.32 10.83
C TYR A 125 -15.54 4.89 9.45
N TRP A 126 -14.91 5.99 9.10
CA TRP A 126 -14.89 6.43 7.71
C TRP A 126 -13.75 5.73 6.97
N LYS A 127 -14.07 4.96 5.92
CA LYS A 127 -13.09 4.59 4.90
C LYS A 127 -13.11 5.66 3.81
N ILE A 128 -12.00 6.39 3.74
CA ILE A 128 -11.78 7.41 2.72
C ILE A 128 -10.90 6.80 1.64
N THR A 129 -11.35 6.91 0.39
CA THR A 129 -10.62 6.44 -0.78
C THR A 129 -10.29 7.62 -1.67
N TRP A 130 -9.00 7.82 -1.88
CA TRP A 130 -8.44 8.76 -2.83
C TRP A 130 -7.99 7.99 -4.08
N ILE A 131 -8.14 8.61 -5.23
CA ILE A 131 -7.60 8.11 -6.49
C ILE A 131 -6.42 8.99 -6.89
N CYS A 132 -5.29 8.37 -7.23
CA CYS A 132 -4.17 9.01 -7.89
C CYS A 132 -4.37 8.98 -9.41
N LEU A 133 -4.42 10.15 -10.03
CA LEU A 133 -4.53 10.34 -11.46
C LEU A 133 -3.23 10.94 -12.01
N PRO A 134 -2.66 10.40 -13.10
CA PRO A 134 -1.53 11.07 -13.76
C PRO A 134 -1.94 12.47 -14.23
N GLU A 135 -1.08 13.47 -14.06
CA GLU A 135 -1.42 14.85 -14.44
C GLU A 135 -1.37 15.08 -15.96
N GLU A 136 -0.48 14.40 -16.68
CA GLU A 136 -0.19 14.67 -18.10
C GLU A 136 -0.52 13.51 -19.05
N ILE A 137 -1.09 12.41 -18.56
CA ILE A 137 -1.23 11.18 -19.36
C ILE A 137 -2.70 10.88 -19.66
N ASN A 138 -3.03 10.70 -20.95
CA ASN A 138 -4.23 9.98 -21.41
C ASN A 138 -4.09 8.47 -21.12
N SER A 139 -3.82 8.10 -19.86
CA SER A 139 -3.54 6.71 -19.52
C SER A 139 -4.85 5.92 -19.48
N SER A 140 -5.00 4.97 -20.39
CA SER A 140 -5.96 3.87 -20.23
C SER A 140 -5.40 2.90 -19.18
N GLY A 141 -5.89 2.96 -17.95
CA GLY A 141 -5.48 2.07 -16.87
C GLY A 141 -6.38 2.21 -15.65
N VAL A 142 -6.40 1.19 -14.79
CA VAL A 142 -7.09 1.27 -13.49
C VAL A 142 -6.32 2.26 -12.62
N PRO A 143 -6.97 3.31 -12.10
CA PRO A 143 -6.22 4.32 -11.37
C PRO A 143 -5.86 3.79 -9.97
N TYR A 144 -4.67 4.19 -9.47
CA TYR A 144 -4.19 3.78 -8.16
C TYR A 144 -5.06 4.37 -7.06
N ARG A 145 -5.29 3.61 -5.99
CA ARG A 145 -6.16 4.02 -4.88
C ARG A 145 -5.39 4.06 -3.58
N PHE A 146 -5.58 5.15 -2.84
CA PHE A 146 -5.13 5.32 -1.47
C PHE A 146 -6.30 5.18 -0.53
N HIS A 147 -6.15 4.31 0.47
CA HIS A 147 -7.14 4.15 1.52
C HIS A 147 -6.60 4.72 2.83
N ALA A 148 -7.45 5.47 3.51
CA ALA A 148 -7.25 5.94 4.87
C ALA A 148 -8.51 5.67 5.68
N MET A 149 -8.36 5.39 6.98
CA MET A 149 -9.51 5.20 7.86
C MET A 149 -9.54 6.29 8.92
N VAL A 150 -10.71 6.86 9.19
CA VAL A 150 -10.88 7.84 10.27
C VAL A 150 -11.79 7.25 11.34
N LYS A 151 -11.29 7.26 12.58
CA LYS A 151 -12.02 6.80 13.75
C LYS A 151 -13.18 7.75 14.07
N PRO A 152 -14.19 7.29 14.81
CA PRO A 152 -15.30 8.16 15.18
C PRO A 152 -14.90 9.37 16.03
N ASP A 153 -13.79 9.31 16.76
CA ASP A 153 -13.22 10.43 17.51
C ASP A 153 -12.39 11.41 16.64
N GLY A 154 -12.37 11.22 15.31
CA GLY A 154 -11.64 12.03 14.37
C GLY A 154 -10.15 11.69 14.24
N ARG A 155 -9.64 10.67 14.94
CA ARG A 155 -8.26 10.23 14.76
C ARG A 155 -8.07 9.48 13.44
N LEU A 156 -7.03 9.85 12.71
CA LEU A 156 -6.62 9.17 11.50
C LEU A 156 -5.93 7.83 11.83
N MET A 157 -6.30 6.79 11.10
CA MET A 157 -5.58 5.52 10.99
C MET A 157 -4.88 5.48 9.65
N ILE A 158 -3.56 5.38 9.70
CA ILE A 158 -2.68 5.34 8.53
C ILE A 158 -2.25 3.87 8.33
N PRO A 159 -2.25 3.36 7.08
CA PRO A 159 -1.79 2.01 6.81
C PRO A 159 -0.28 1.90 7.06
N GLU A 160 0.17 0.71 7.45
CA GLU A 160 1.59 0.38 7.41
C GLU A 160 2.06 0.35 5.95
N CYS A 161 3.18 1.00 5.66
CA CYS A 161 3.80 0.95 4.35
C CYS A 161 4.98 -0.02 4.36
N HIS A 162 5.05 -0.87 3.35
CA HIS A 162 6.11 -1.85 3.14
C HIS A 162 6.62 -1.73 1.71
N LEU A 163 7.93 -1.80 1.56
CA LEU A 163 8.56 -2.03 0.26
C LEU A 163 8.57 -3.53 -0.01
N CYS A 164 7.98 -3.98 -1.11
CA CYS A 164 7.74 -5.39 -1.38
C CYS A 164 8.22 -5.81 -2.78
N CYS A 165 8.99 -6.89 -2.83
CA CYS A 165 9.33 -7.59 -4.07
C CYS A 165 8.77 -9.01 -4.00
N GLU A 166 8.31 -9.55 -5.13
CA GLU A 166 7.80 -10.91 -5.22
C GLU A 166 8.39 -11.69 -6.40
N THR A 167 8.49 -12.99 -6.23
CA THR A 167 8.90 -13.93 -7.29
C THR A 167 8.26 -15.30 -7.05
N THR A 168 8.13 -16.14 -8.08
CA THR A 168 7.70 -17.53 -7.90
C THR A 168 8.88 -18.48 -8.06
N LEU A 169 8.82 -19.65 -7.43
CA LEU A 169 9.82 -20.72 -7.58
C LEU A 169 9.92 -21.29 -9.01
N GLU A 170 8.81 -21.28 -9.73
CA GLU A 170 8.67 -21.78 -11.11
C GLU A 170 9.36 -20.90 -12.14
N ASP A 171 9.54 -19.59 -11.86
CA ASP A 171 10.38 -18.69 -12.67
C ASP A 171 11.86 -19.16 -12.74
N PHE A 172 12.22 -20.21 -11.98
CA PHE A 172 13.57 -20.74 -11.81
C PHE A 172 13.71 -22.21 -12.18
N GLU A 173 12.62 -22.93 -12.53
CA GLU A 173 12.72 -24.30 -13.06
C GLU A 173 12.91 -24.21 -14.58
N ASP A 174 14.15 -24.41 -15.04
CA ASP A 174 14.60 -24.67 -16.42
C ASP A 174 13.68 -24.17 -17.54
N GLY A 175 14.18 -23.26 -18.37
CA GLY A 175 13.59 -22.88 -19.67
C GLY A 175 13.37 -24.05 -20.67
N THR A 176 13.45 -25.30 -20.22
CA THR A 176 13.26 -26.53 -20.95
C THR A 176 12.26 -27.52 -20.34
N VAL A 177 11.61 -27.25 -19.20
CA VAL A 177 10.60 -28.18 -18.63
C VAL A 177 9.21 -27.57 -18.59
N ALA A 178 8.75 -27.12 -19.76
CA ALA A 178 7.32 -27.11 -20.10
C ALA A 178 6.83 -28.55 -20.38
N SER A 179 7.08 -29.52 -19.49
CA SER A 179 6.51 -30.87 -19.61
C SER A 179 6.47 -31.59 -18.27
N ASP A 180 5.49 -31.25 -17.44
CA ASP A 180 4.41 -32.18 -17.16
C ASP A 180 3.50 -31.63 -16.05
N ARG A 181 2.25 -31.43 -16.44
CA ARG A 181 1.15 -30.98 -15.60
C ARG A 181 0.94 -31.96 -14.44
N LYS A 182 1.32 -31.57 -13.22
CA LYS A 182 0.67 -31.98 -11.94
C LYS A 182 1.22 -31.31 -10.67
N ARG A 183 1.97 -30.21 -10.76
CA ARG A 183 2.35 -29.44 -9.56
C ARG A 183 1.29 -28.38 -9.31
N GLY A 184 0.84 -28.26 -8.06
CA GLY A 184 -0.05 -27.18 -7.63
C GLY A 184 0.61 -25.81 -7.83
N PRO A 185 -0.06 -24.71 -7.47
CA PRO A 185 0.51 -23.37 -7.65
C PRO A 185 1.87 -23.26 -6.98
N SER A 186 2.89 -22.83 -7.72
CA SER A 186 4.22 -22.62 -7.17
C SER A 186 4.19 -21.68 -5.95
N PRO A 187 5.00 -21.96 -4.91
CA PRO A 187 5.09 -21.06 -3.78
C PRO A 187 5.61 -19.70 -4.26
N MET A 188 4.86 -18.65 -3.93
CA MET A 188 5.27 -17.27 -4.15
C MET A 188 6.10 -16.80 -2.95
N PHE A 189 7.24 -16.19 -3.23
CA PHE A 189 8.09 -15.57 -2.22
C PHE A 189 7.93 -14.07 -2.22
N PHE A 190 8.04 -13.51 -1.03
CA PHE A 190 7.98 -12.08 -0.82
C PHE A 190 9.21 -11.66 -0.04
N SER A 191 9.87 -10.60 -0.52
CA SER A 191 10.74 -9.76 0.28
C SER A 191 9.94 -8.53 0.69
N ALA A 192 9.87 -8.22 1.98
CA ALA A 192 9.13 -7.09 2.50
C ALA A 192 9.92 -6.34 3.58
N LEU A 193 10.12 -5.04 3.40
CA LEU A 193 10.77 -4.18 4.39
C LEU A 193 9.78 -3.11 4.88
N SER A 194 9.56 -3.05 6.19
CA SER A 194 8.65 -2.08 6.78
C SER A 194 9.28 -0.68 6.80
N PHE A 195 8.50 0.34 6.46
CA PHE A 195 8.92 1.73 6.65
C PHE A 195 9.11 2.09 8.12
N ALA A 196 8.49 1.37 9.06
CA ALA A 196 8.77 1.54 10.48
C ALA A 196 10.21 1.12 10.82
N ASP A 197 10.69 0.02 10.24
CA ASP A 197 12.08 -0.43 10.40
C ASP A 197 13.05 0.58 9.78
N LEU A 198 12.72 1.14 8.60
CA LEU A 198 13.50 2.20 7.94
C LEU A 198 13.69 3.43 8.84
N LYS A 199 12.61 3.95 9.43
CA LYS A 199 12.65 5.13 10.31
C LYS A 199 13.50 4.93 11.56
N GLN A 200 13.65 3.69 12.02
CA GLN A 200 14.45 3.34 13.19
C GLN A 200 15.94 3.09 12.85
N SER A 201 16.32 3.13 11.56
CA SER A 201 17.70 2.87 11.15
C SER A 201 18.64 3.95 11.63
N LYS A 202 19.76 3.52 12.20
CA LYS A 202 20.83 4.42 12.60
C LYS A 202 21.83 4.50 11.46
N GLU A 203 22.14 5.70 11.03
CA GLU A 203 23.16 5.93 9.99
C GLU A 203 24.60 5.68 10.49
N GLU A 204 24.80 5.39 11.78
CA GLU A 204 26.08 5.47 12.47
C GLU A 204 27.10 4.37 12.07
N ALA A 205 26.70 3.35 11.30
CA ALA A 205 27.63 2.41 10.69
C ALA A 205 27.13 2.00 9.30
N SER A 206 27.38 2.84 8.29
CA SER A 206 27.14 2.47 6.90
C SER A 206 28.04 1.31 6.51
N LEU A 207 27.48 0.11 6.47
CA LEU A 207 28.17 -1.08 5.96
C LEU A 207 28.63 -0.85 4.52
N HIS A 208 29.74 -1.49 4.13
CA HIS A 208 30.21 -1.49 2.76
C HIS A 208 29.33 -2.39 1.87
N GLY A 209 29.34 -2.14 0.56
CA GLY A 209 28.52 -2.88 -0.41
C GLY A 209 28.70 -4.40 -0.32
N ASP A 210 29.94 -4.89 -0.15
CA ASP A 210 30.22 -6.32 -0.02
C ASP A 210 29.57 -6.94 1.25
N GLU A 211 29.52 -6.19 2.35
CA GLU A 211 28.87 -6.62 3.59
C GLU A 211 27.35 -6.69 3.41
N ILE A 212 26.76 -5.68 2.75
CA ILE A 212 25.35 -5.65 2.39
C ILE A 212 24.98 -6.84 1.48
N GLN A 213 25.78 -7.10 0.46
CA GLN A 213 25.59 -8.25 -0.43
C GLN A 213 25.66 -9.58 0.33
N ASN A 214 26.63 -9.72 1.25
CA ASN A 214 26.78 -10.92 2.06
C ASN A 214 25.58 -11.15 2.99
N ILE A 215 25.08 -10.09 3.62
CA ILE A 215 23.86 -10.13 4.45
C ILE A 215 22.68 -10.58 3.60
N ALA A 216 22.42 -9.92 2.47
CA ALA A 216 21.31 -10.26 1.58
C ALA A 216 21.39 -11.71 1.08
N THR A 217 22.58 -12.15 0.68
CA THR A 217 22.84 -13.52 0.20
C THR A 217 22.56 -14.54 1.31
N LYS A 218 23.03 -14.26 2.53
CA LYS A 218 22.80 -15.11 3.70
C LYS A 218 21.31 -15.19 4.02
N THR A 219 20.61 -14.06 4.09
CA THR A 219 19.17 -14.02 4.36
C THR A 219 18.36 -14.81 3.34
N LEU A 220 18.65 -14.64 2.04
CA LEU A 220 17.98 -15.40 0.99
C LEU A 220 18.29 -16.90 1.10
N ARG A 221 19.54 -17.27 1.34
CA ARG A 221 19.95 -18.68 1.50
C ARG A 221 19.23 -19.35 2.67
N GLU A 222 19.27 -18.75 3.85
CA GLU A 222 18.62 -19.29 5.05
C GLU A 222 17.10 -19.44 4.85
N PHE A 223 16.46 -18.48 4.18
CA PHE A 223 15.04 -18.55 3.86
C PHE A 223 14.73 -19.71 2.90
N ILE A 224 15.54 -19.90 1.86
CA ILE A 224 15.37 -20.99 0.89
C ILE A 224 15.61 -22.35 1.56
N GLU A 225 16.67 -22.51 2.33
CA GLU A 225 16.98 -23.76 3.06
C GLU A 225 15.84 -24.15 4.01
N LYS A 226 15.24 -23.16 4.69
CA LYS A 226 14.13 -23.39 5.62
C LYS A 226 12.83 -23.80 4.92
N ASN A 227 12.53 -23.24 3.75
CA ASN A 227 11.24 -23.43 3.09
C ASN A 227 11.30 -24.43 1.91
N ILE A 228 12.50 -24.80 1.47
CA ILE A 228 12.77 -25.76 0.39
C ILE A 228 13.96 -26.67 0.78
N PRO A 229 13.81 -27.50 1.82
CA PRO A 229 14.93 -28.30 2.35
C PRO A 229 15.49 -29.32 1.35
N ASP A 230 14.72 -29.72 0.34
CA ASP A 230 15.09 -30.78 -0.61
C ASP A 230 15.96 -30.30 -1.79
N ARG A 231 16.39 -29.02 -1.82
CA ARG A 231 17.26 -28.49 -2.88
C ARG A 231 18.72 -28.43 -2.43
N PRO A 232 19.63 -29.24 -3.02
CA PRO A 232 21.03 -29.35 -2.57
C PRO A 232 21.91 -28.15 -2.94
N THR A 233 21.45 -27.25 -3.81
CA THR A 233 22.22 -26.06 -4.24
C THR A 233 21.38 -24.79 -4.16
N PHE A 234 22.01 -23.71 -3.69
CA PHE A 234 21.39 -22.39 -3.61
C PHE A 234 21.04 -21.89 -5.03
N PRO A 235 19.74 -21.73 -5.38
CA PRO A 235 19.31 -21.59 -6.78
C PRO A 235 19.45 -20.18 -7.35
N TYR A 236 20.01 -19.25 -6.58
CA TYR A 236 20.15 -17.84 -6.96
C TYR A 236 21.62 -17.46 -7.15
N ARG A 237 21.86 -16.47 -7.99
CA ARG A 237 23.12 -15.73 -8.07
C ARG A 237 22.87 -14.23 -7.98
N PHE A 238 23.85 -13.51 -7.46
CA PHE A 238 23.85 -12.05 -7.42
C PHE A 238 23.83 -11.47 -8.83
N ARG A 239 23.00 -10.45 -9.05
CA ARG A 239 22.93 -9.66 -10.29
C ARG A 239 23.52 -8.27 -10.09
N SER A 240 22.95 -7.51 -9.17
CA SER A 240 23.24 -6.09 -8.98
C SER A 240 22.96 -5.65 -7.55
N GLN A 241 23.55 -4.52 -7.17
CA GLN A 241 23.20 -3.79 -5.97
C GLN A 241 23.06 -2.31 -6.29
N SER A 242 22.04 -1.66 -5.75
CA SER A 242 21.82 -0.22 -5.91
C SER A 242 21.26 0.39 -4.63
N ILE A 243 21.53 1.68 -4.41
CA ILE A 243 20.95 2.43 -3.29
C ILE A 243 19.73 3.20 -3.81
N ILE A 244 18.63 3.14 -3.06
CA ILE A 244 17.43 3.94 -3.27
C ILE A 244 17.26 4.85 -2.04
N GLU A 245 16.99 6.13 -2.27
CA GLU A 245 16.60 7.06 -1.22
C GLU A 245 15.07 7.13 -1.18
N LEU A 246 14.49 6.82 -0.01
CA LEU A 246 13.05 6.72 0.17
C LEU A 246 12.55 7.83 1.10
N PRO A 247 11.53 8.62 0.72
CA PRO A 247 10.89 9.53 1.65
C PRO A 247 10.15 8.73 2.73
N VAL A 248 10.56 8.89 3.99
CA VAL A 248 9.99 8.16 5.12
C VAL A 248 9.13 9.04 6.03
N GLY A 249 9.15 10.35 5.84
CA GLY A 249 8.38 11.26 6.66
C GLY A 249 8.57 12.72 6.27
N MET A 250 7.76 13.59 6.87
CA MET A 250 7.96 15.03 6.83
C MET A 250 8.65 15.48 8.12
N ILE A 251 9.76 16.23 8.01
CA ILE A 251 10.40 16.91 9.14
C ILE A 251 9.57 18.14 9.55
N ASP A 252 9.05 18.85 8.54
CA ASP A 252 8.13 19.97 8.67
C ASP A 252 7.30 20.08 7.37
N LYS A 253 6.53 21.17 7.20
CA LYS A 253 5.67 21.37 6.02
C LYS A 253 6.42 21.39 4.67
N HIS A 254 7.74 21.59 4.66
CA HIS A 254 8.51 21.81 3.44
C HIS A 254 9.71 20.88 3.28
N ARG A 255 10.11 20.16 4.34
CA ARG A 255 11.28 19.27 4.32
C ARG A 255 10.88 17.82 4.53
N ILE A 256 11.35 16.97 3.63
CA ILE A 256 11.14 15.53 3.65
C ILE A 256 12.35 14.87 4.31
N GLN A 257 12.07 13.90 5.16
CA GLN A 257 13.06 12.98 5.70
C GLN A 257 13.22 11.82 4.72
N TYR A 258 14.45 11.59 4.28
CA TYR A 258 14.81 10.47 3.43
C TYR A 258 15.59 9.42 4.22
N GLN A 259 15.42 8.15 3.84
CA GLN A 259 16.24 7.05 4.32
C GLN A 259 16.80 6.27 3.14
N LYS A 260 18.09 5.95 3.19
CA LYS A 260 18.73 5.07 2.21
C LYS A 260 18.34 3.62 2.45
N VAL A 261 18.11 2.89 1.37
CA VAL A 261 17.96 1.43 1.39
C VAL A 261 18.74 0.83 0.23
N TRP A 262 19.38 -0.31 0.46
CA TRP A 262 20.01 -1.10 -0.58
C TRP A 262 18.99 -2.07 -1.18
N ALA A 263 18.90 -2.06 -2.50
CA ALA A 263 18.28 -3.10 -3.31
C ALA A 263 19.38 -4.07 -3.71
N VAL A 264 19.32 -5.33 -3.22
CA VAL A 264 20.25 -6.38 -3.63
C VAL A 264 19.51 -7.40 -4.48
N ASP A 265 19.83 -7.44 -5.76
CA ASP A 265 19.09 -8.18 -6.77
C ASP A 265 19.70 -9.55 -7.03
N PHE A 266 18.83 -10.55 -7.06
CA PHE A 266 19.16 -11.93 -7.38
C PHE A 266 18.38 -12.41 -8.60
N ILE A 267 19.02 -13.27 -9.39
CA ILE A 267 18.42 -13.96 -10.53
C ILE A 267 18.68 -15.47 -10.40
N PRO A 268 17.97 -16.33 -11.15
CA PRO A 268 18.30 -17.75 -11.16
C PRO A 268 19.76 -17.96 -11.50
N ARG A 269 20.40 -18.92 -10.82
CA ARG A 269 21.76 -19.32 -11.10
C ARG A 269 21.92 -19.69 -12.59
N ASP A 270 20.96 -20.44 -13.11
CA ASP A 270 20.98 -21.00 -14.47
C ASP A 270 20.36 -20.06 -15.52
N CYS A 271 20.07 -18.80 -15.16
CA CYS A 271 19.58 -17.79 -16.09
C CYS A 271 20.60 -17.57 -17.24
N PRO A 272 20.21 -17.79 -18.52
CA PRO A 272 21.06 -17.62 -19.69
C PRO A 272 21.65 -16.21 -19.78
N ALA A 273 22.88 -16.09 -20.28
CA ALA A 273 23.61 -14.82 -20.33
C ALA A 273 22.90 -13.74 -21.15
N ASP A 274 22.23 -14.15 -22.22
CA ASP A 274 21.42 -13.34 -23.12
C ASP A 274 20.09 -12.87 -22.51
N SER A 275 19.56 -13.56 -21.49
CA SER A 275 18.30 -13.20 -20.83
C SER A 275 18.45 -12.45 -19.49
N ILE A 276 19.69 -12.20 -19.03
CA ILE A 276 19.96 -11.58 -17.72
C ILE A 276 19.24 -10.25 -17.55
N LEU A 277 19.24 -9.42 -18.60
CA LEU A 277 18.69 -8.07 -18.54
C LEU A 277 17.16 -8.05 -18.49
N GLU A 278 16.53 -9.00 -19.19
CA GLU A 278 15.08 -9.13 -19.34
C GLU A 278 14.42 -9.80 -18.13
N MET A 279 15.19 -10.57 -17.35
CA MET A 279 14.66 -11.26 -16.19
C MET A 279 14.34 -10.28 -15.05
N LYS A 280 13.14 -10.37 -14.50
CA LYS A 280 12.79 -9.63 -13.27
C LYS A 280 13.62 -10.19 -12.11
N PRO A 281 14.43 -9.36 -11.42
CA PRO A 281 15.19 -9.83 -10.28
C PRO A 281 14.29 -10.03 -9.05
N PHE A 282 14.69 -10.93 -8.16
CA PHE A 282 14.21 -10.95 -6.79
C PHE A 282 15.10 -10.07 -5.92
N THR A 283 14.54 -9.02 -5.35
CA THR A 283 15.27 -8.03 -4.56
C THR A 283 15.16 -8.36 -3.08
N VAL A 284 16.30 -8.42 -2.39
CA VAL A 284 16.38 -8.38 -0.93
C VAL A 284 16.74 -6.96 -0.52
N TRP A 285 15.83 -6.29 0.19
CA TRP A 285 16.09 -4.94 0.69
C TRP A 285 16.97 -4.99 1.95
N VAL A 286 17.97 -4.13 2.06
CA VAL A 286 18.84 -4.05 3.24
C VAL A 286 19.03 -2.60 3.65
N THR A 287 18.79 -2.30 4.91
CA THR A 287 19.05 -0.96 5.48
C THR A 287 20.56 -0.69 5.65
N PRO A 288 21.00 0.57 5.79
CA PRO A 288 22.42 0.91 5.86
C PRO A 288 23.18 0.26 7.02
N ASP A 289 22.48 -0.04 8.12
CA ASP A 289 23.02 -0.72 9.30
C ASP A 289 22.99 -2.27 9.20
N GLY A 290 22.56 -2.81 8.05
CA GLY A 290 22.58 -4.25 7.78
C GLY A 290 21.31 -5.01 8.15
N PHE A 291 20.22 -4.35 8.54
CA PHE A 291 18.95 -5.07 8.75
C PHE A 291 18.29 -5.40 7.41
N PRO A 292 18.03 -6.69 7.10
CA PRO A 292 17.43 -7.11 5.85
C PRO A 292 15.89 -7.14 5.91
N SER A 293 15.28 -7.15 4.73
CA SER A 293 13.85 -7.39 4.55
C SER A 293 13.41 -8.73 5.13
N THR A 294 12.15 -8.80 5.55
CA THR A 294 11.46 -10.05 5.84
C THR A 294 11.26 -10.86 4.58
N LEU A 295 11.78 -12.09 4.54
CA LEU A 295 11.44 -13.07 3.52
C LEU A 295 10.31 -13.99 4.00
N SER A 296 9.26 -14.18 3.19
CA SER A 296 8.10 -15.00 3.56
C SER A 296 7.44 -15.67 2.35
N LEU A 297 6.61 -16.68 2.63
CA LEU A 297 5.68 -17.28 1.66
C LEU A 297 4.32 -16.56 1.62
N GLN A 298 4.15 -15.51 2.41
CA GLN A 298 2.89 -14.80 2.60
C GLN A 298 3.17 -13.31 2.74
N ARG A 299 2.84 -12.52 1.71
CA ARG A 299 3.06 -11.07 1.66
C ARG A 299 2.63 -10.34 2.94
N TRP A 300 1.50 -10.74 3.51
CA TRP A 300 0.84 -10.08 4.64
C TRP A 300 1.44 -10.40 6.03
N LYS A 301 2.43 -11.30 6.08
CA LYS A 301 3.19 -11.63 7.31
C LYS A 301 4.38 -10.70 7.57
N ALA A 302 4.60 -9.67 6.74
CA ALA A 302 5.67 -8.72 6.97
C ALA A 302 5.43 -7.91 8.27
N GLU A 303 6.08 -8.29 9.36
CA GLU A 303 5.96 -7.63 10.67
C GLU A 303 7.11 -6.63 10.89
N ASN A 304 6.83 -5.55 11.62
CA ASN A 304 7.86 -4.63 12.14
C ASN A 304 8.65 -5.37 13.24
N ARG A 305 9.91 -5.70 12.98
CA ARG A 305 10.69 -6.55 13.91
C ARG A 305 11.69 -5.79 14.75
N ARG A 306 12.11 -4.59 14.37
CA ARG A 306 13.12 -3.85 15.15
C ARG A 306 12.60 -3.44 16.53
N SER A 307 11.31 -3.20 16.62
CA SER A 307 10.64 -2.90 17.90
C SER A 307 10.74 -4.08 18.90
N GLU A 308 10.85 -5.32 18.43
CA GLU A 308 10.97 -6.52 19.27
C GLU A 308 12.43 -6.82 19.68
N VAL A 309 13.39 -6.55 18.78
CA VAL A 309 14.83 -6.76 19.03
C VAL A 309 15.35 -5.80 20.12
N VAL A 310 14.84 -4.57 20.16
CA VAL A 310 15.21 -3.59 21.21
C VAL A 310 14.63 -3.98 22.59
N ALA A 311 13.52 -4.70 22.64
CA ALA A 311 12.91 -5.16 23.88
C ALA A 311 13.55 -6.45 24.45
N GLY A 312 14.22 -7.24 23.61
CA GLY A 312 14.91 -8.48 24.00
C GLY A 312 16.39 -8.34 24.37
N GLY A 313 16.96 -7.14 24.25
CA GLY A 313 18.36 -6.86 24.62
C GLY A 313 18.50 -6.48 26.09
N LYS A 314 18.54 -7.47 26.98
CA LYS A 314 19.12 -7.38 28.33
C LYS A 314 20.04 -8.56 28.58
#